data_AF-A0A7Y2CK04-F1
#
_entry.id   AF-A0A7Y2CK04-F1
#
_cell.length_a   1.000
_cell.length_b   1.000
_cell.length_c   1.000
_cell.angle_alpha   90.00
_cell.angle_beta   90.00
_cell.angle_gamma   90.00
#
_symmetry.space_group_name_H-M   'P 1'
#
loop_
_entity.id
_entity.type
_entity.pdbx_description
1 polymer ?
#
loop_
_entity_poly.entity_id
_entity_poly.type
_entity_poly.pdbx_seq_one_letter_code
_entity_poly.pdbx_strand_id
1 'polypeptide(L)'
;MNRFLTRTVTMLCVLLMAGSALADSVIPSLAEIPVQAGGRVKPFDTYARELLREISGKETWEGWDATDVCFSMMEDGDTWKQKTVIRVDHLELKEQHAMERGRKFFSFDELLGNASFVTYAEELRQSGREDFDDLEKAALETYNKMVRVDMATRKLTPALVPSVNDADAPWMSMGELESMQGAPFVQGLVSAWEPVQAAALRGTDEEKAAALGGWEAAVSGLPGFALSD
;
A
#
# COMPACT_ATOMS: atom_id res chain seq x y z
N MET A 1 65.56 57.92 -20.60
CA MET A 1 65.16 57.09 -21.76
C MET A 1 63.94 56.28 -21.35
N ASN A 2 62.73 56.72 -21.70
CA ASN A 2 61.94 56.25 -22.88
C ASN A 2 61.81 54.72 -22.90
N ARG A 3 60.63 54.06 -22.99
CA ARG A 3 59.23 54.40 -23.30
C ARG A 3 58.35 53.14 -23.05
N PHE A 4 57.02 53.33 -23.15
CA PHE A 4 55.92 52.33 -23.29
C PHE A 4 55.50 51.63 -21.99
N LEU A 5 54.34 51.87 -21.36
CA LEU A 5 52.97 52.19 -21.81
C LEU A 5 52.37 51.17 -22.78
N THR A 6 51.81 50.09 -22.22
CA THR A 6 50.67 49.41 -22.83
C THR A 6 49.75 48.90 -21.73
N ARG A 7 48.51 49.39 -21.79
CA ARG A 7 47.37 49.01 -20.96
C ARG A 7 46.96 47.59 -21.36
N THR A 8 46.77 46.69 -20.41
CA THR A 8 45.92 45.52 -20.61
C THR A 8 45.01 45.36 -19.40
N VAL A 9 43.76 45.12 -19.76
CA VAL A 9 42.55 45.26 -18.98
C VAL A 9 42.41 44.10 -18.00
N THR A 10 42.03 44.44 -16.78
CA THR A 10 41.54 43.55 -15.72
C THR A 10 40.45 42.64 -16.26
N MET A 11 40.62 41.32 -16.16
CA MET A 11 39.48 40.39 -16.24
C MET A 11 39.60 39.38 -15.10
N LEU A 12 38.98 39.78 -14.00
CA LEU A 12 38.71 38.99 -12.81
C LEU A 12 37.60 37.97 -13.17
N CYS A 13 37.99 36.77 -13.59
CA CYS A 13 37.06 35.64 -13.66
C CYS A 13 36.98 34.95 -12.29
N VAL A 14 36.24 35.57 -11.37
CA VAL A 14 35.65 34.84 -10.24
C VAL A 14 34.45 34.08 -10.81
N LEU A 15 34.72 32.89 -11.33
CA LEU A 15 33.66 31.94 -11.66
C LEU A 15 33.22 31.32 -10.34
N LEU A 16 31.98 31.68 -9.98
CA LEU A 16 31.28 31.24 -8.80
C LEU A 16 31.44 29.73 -8.60
N MET A 17 31.73 29.36 -7.35
CA MET A 17 31.33 28.06 -6.84
C MET A 17 29.87 27.85 -7.21
N ALA A 18 29.60 26.90 -8.10
CA ALA A 18 28.30 26.25 -8.13
C ALA A 18 28.21 25.51 -6.79
N GLY A 19 27.69 26.21 -5.78
CA GLY A 19 27.13 25.51 -4.63
C GLY A 19 26.12 24.55 -5.23
N SER A 20 26.36 23.26 -5.06
CA SER A 20 25.31 22.26 -5.24
C SER A 20 24.14 22.77 -4.42
N ALA A 21 23.12 23.30 -5.12
CA ALA A 21 21.79 23.29 -4.57
C ALA A 21 21.52 21.80 -4.39
N LEU A 22 21.81 21.30 -3.19
CA LEU A 22 21.02 20.20 -2.66
C LEU A 22 19.61 20.77 -2.77
N ALA A 23 18.91 20.37 -3.84
CA ALA A 23 17.47 20.27 -3.74
C ALA A 23 17.26 19.63 -2.38
N ASP A 24 16.52 20.33 -1.52
CA ASP A 24 16.03 19.75 -0.28
C ASP A 24 15.23 18.55 -0.76
N SER A 25 15.90 17.41 -0.91
CA SER A 25 15.33 16.22 -1.47
C SER A 25 14.42 15.79 -0.35
N VAL A 26 13.14 16.17 -0.47
CA VAL A 26 12.07 15.53 0.27
C VAL A 26 12.37 14.06 0.08
N ILE A 27 12.89 13.43 1.14
CA ILE A 27 13.13 12.00 1.10
C ILE A 27 11.74 11.43 0.86
N PRO A 28 11.49 10.78 -0.28
CA PRO A 28 10.17 10.24 -0.54
C PRO A 28 9.85 9.35 0.66
N SER A 29 8.71 9.58 1.30
CA SER A 29 8.28 8.73 2.39
C SER A 29 7.56 7.53 1.80
N LEU A 30 7.71 6.35 2.40
CA LEU A 30 6.89 5.17 2.03
C LEU A 30 5.39 5.49 2.11
N ALA A 31 5.02 6.44 2.97
CA ALA A 31 3.66 6.96 3.11
C ALA A 31 3.12 7.62 1.83
N GLU A 32 4.00 8.20 1.01
CA GLU A 32 3.64 9.02 -0.16
C GLU A 32 3.62 8.23 -1.46
N ILE A 33 3.99 6.94 -1.45
CA ILE A 33 3.93 6.08 -2.64
C ILE A 33 2.51 6.16 -3.24
N PRO A 34 2.36 6.57 -4.52
CA PRO A 34 1.05 6.64 -5.13
C PRO A 34 0.50 5.23 -5.33
N VAL A 35 -0.75 5.02 -4.94
CA VAL A 35 -1.47 3.76 -5.12
C VAL A 35 -2.87 4.00 -5.64
N GLN A 36 -3.38 3.07 -6.46
CA GLN A 36 -4.77 3.09 -6.88
C GLN A 36 -5.62 2.19 -5.98
N ALA A 37 -6.70 2.75 -5.42
CA ALA A 37 -7.71 2.02 -4.67
C ALA A 37 -9.09 2.63 -4.91
N GLY A 38 -10.08 1.79 -5.22
CA GLY A 38 -11.44 2.25 -5.57
C GLY A 38 -11.47 3.13 -6.83
N GLY A 39 -10.58 2.89 -7.78
CA GLY A 39 -10.47 3.64 -9.04
C GLY A 39 -9.77 5.00 -8.94
N ARG A 40 -9.37 5.44 -7.74
CA ARG A 40 -8.66 6.71 -7.52
C ARG A 40 -7.23 6.47 -7.05
N VAL A 41 -6.30 7.27 -7.56
CA VAL A 41 -4.92 7.35 -7.05
C VAL A 41 -4.89 8.18 -5.76
N LYS A 42 -4.24 7.64 -4.73
CA LYS A 42 -4.05 8.27 -3.41
C LYS A 42 -2.70 7.86 -2.82
N PRO A 43 -2.17 8.58 -1.83
CA PRO A 43 -0.98 8.15 -1.10
C PRO A 43 -1.21 6.81 -0.36
N PHE A 44 -0.15 6.01 -0.24
CA PHE A 44 -0.18 4.70 0.41
C PHE A 44 -0.70 4.80 1.85
N ASP A 45 -0.30 5.81 2.61
CA ASP A 45 -0.73 6.01 3.99
C ASP A 45 -2.25 6.18 4.14
N THR A 46 -2.87 6.78 3.14
CA THR A 46 -4.30 7.06 3.10
C THR A 46 -5.05 5.77 2.83
N TYR A 47 -4.58 4.97 1.87
CA TYR A 47 -5.09 3.61 1.67
C TYR A 47 -4.91 2.76 2.93
N ALA A 48 -3.74 2.80 3.55
CA ALA A 48 -3.42 1.97 4.71
C ALA A 48 -4.32 2.31 5.92
N ARG A 49 -4.54 3.60 6.21
CA ARG A 49 -5.49 4.04 7.25
C ARG A 49 -6.93 3.63 6.93
N GLU A 50 -7.35 3.74 5.68
CA GLU A 50 -8.68 3.27 5.24
C GLU A 50 -8.84 1.77 5.47
N LEU A 51 -7.87 0.96 5.04
CA LEU A 51 -7.85 -0.50 5.24
C LEU A 51 -7.93 -0.85 6.73
N LEU A 52 -7.06 -0.28 7.56
CA LEU A 52 -7.02 -0.60 8.98
C LEU A 52 -8.30 -0.18 9.71
N ARG A 53 -8.85 0.99 9.36
CA ARG A 53 -10.12 1.47 9.90
C ARG A 53 -11.28 0.57 9.47
N GLU A 54 -11.28 0.09 8.24
CA GLU A 54 -12.31 -0.81 7.72
C GLU A 54 -12.29 -2.16 8.45
N ILE A 55 -11.11 -2.80 8.60
CA ILE A 55 -11.02 -4.13 9.20
C ILE A 55 -11.13 -4.11 10.73
N SER A 56 -10.60 -3.07 11.39
CA SER A 56 -10.45 -3.05 12.86
C SER A 56 -11.19 -1.91 13.56
N GLY A 57 -11.60 -0.87 12.83
CA GLY A 57 -12.13 0.37 13.41
C GLY A 57 -11.08 1.23 14.13
N LYS A 58 -9.77 0.99 13.90
CA LYS A 58 -8.66 1.73 14.50
C LYS A 58 -7.78 2.39 13.44
N GLU A 59 -6.97 3.36 13.87
CA GLU A 59 -5.94 4.01 13.04
C GLU A 59 -4.53 3.47 13.31
N THR A 60 -4.34 2.74 14.42
CA THR A 60 -3.10 2.05 14.79
C THR A 60 -3.42 0.65 15.30
N TRP A 61 -2.47 -0.27 15.18
CA TRP A 61 -2.61 -1.64 15.67
C TRP A 61 -1.35 -2.09 16.39
N GLU A 62 -1.46 -2.56 17.64
CA GLU A 62 -0.32 -3.06 18.44
C GLU A 62 0.86 -2.07 18.53
N GLY A 63 0.59 -0.77 18.50
CA GLY A 63 1.61 0.29 18.55
C GLY A 63 2.21 0.67 17.20
N TRP A 64 1.82 -0.02 16.12
CA TRP A 64 2.24 0.26 14.76
C TRP A 64 1.24 1.18 14.08
N ASP A 65 1.73 2.10 13.25
CA ASP A 65 0.88 2.91 12.40
C ASP A 65 0.30 2.07 11.24
N ALA A 66 -0.71 2.62 10.56
CA ALA A 66 -1.40 1.89 9.50
C ALA A 66 -0.48 1.52 8.32
N THR A 67 0.50 2.35 7.99
CA THR A 67 1.45 2.11 6.90
C THR A 67 2.31 0.89 7.21
N ASP A 68 2.90 0.84 8.41
CA ASP A 68 3.72 -0.28 8.86
C ASP A 68 2.88 -1.56 8.99
N VAL A 69 1.63 -1.45 9.49
CA VAL A 69 0.70 -2.59 9.53
C VAL A 69 0.45 -3.14 8.12
N CYS A 70 0.18 -2.28 7.14
CA CYS A 70 -0.11 -2.71 5.78
C CYS A 70 1.12 -3.36 5.11
N PHE A 71 2.32 -2.78 5.26
CA PHE A 71 3.55 -3.42 4.77
C PHE A 71 3.80 -4.76 5.45
N SER A 72 3.53 -4.86 6.75
CA SER A 72 3.65 -6.12 7.49
C SER A 72 2.67 -7.17 7.01
N MET A 73 1.43 -6.80 6.65
CA MET A 73 0.46 -7.71 6.04
C MET A 73 0.97 -8.25 4.69
N MET A 74 1.63 -7.41 3.89
CA MET A 74 2.21 -7.82 2.61
C MET A 74 3.46 -8.67 2.75
N GLU A 75 4.23 -8.50 3.83
CA GLU A 75 5.46 -9.26 4.10
C GLU A 75 5.17 -10.66 4.68
N ASP A 76 4.30 -10.75 5.68
CA ASP A 76 4.01 -11.99 6.40
C ASP A 76 2.50 -12.24 6.49
N GLY A 77 1.90 -12.51 5.33
CA GLY A 77 0.46 -12.69 5.19
C GLY A 77 -0.12 -13.82 6.05
N ASP A 78 0.60 -14.93 6.20
CA ASP A 78 0.16 -16.09 6.97
C ASP A 78 0.05 -15.75 8.47
N THR A 79 1.03 -15.04 9.03
CA THR A 79 0.94 -14.54 10.41
C THR A 79 -0.24 -13.58 10.57
N TRP A 80 -0.48 -12.70 9.60
CA TRP A 80 -1.59 -11.75 9.66
C TRP A 80 -2.97 -12.41 9.55
N LYS A 81 -3.09 -13.54 8.84
CA LYS A 81 -4.32 -14.33 8.81
C LYS A 81 -4.68 -14.95 10.16
N GLN A 82 -3.68 -15.19 11.01
CA GLN A 82 -3.85 -15.71 12.37
C GLN A 82 -4.04 -14.61 13.43
N LYS A 83 -3.64 -13.37 13.15
CA LYS A 83 -3.83 -12.23 14.06
C LYS A 83 -5.30 -11.83 14.21
N THR A 84 -5.72 -11.53 15.43
CA THR A 84 -7.08 -11.10 15.75
C THR A 84 -7.29 -9.61 15.47
N VAL A 85 -7.39 -9.25 14.18
CA VAL A 85 -7.51 -7.85 13.73
C VAL A 85 -8.92 -7.47 13.25
N ILE A 86 -9.74 -8.46 12.86
CA ILE A 86 -11.06 -8.22 12.27
C ILE A 86 -12.08 -7.94 13.37
N ARG A 87 -12.70 -6.76 13.35
CA ARG A 87 -13.69 -6.35 14.34
C ARG A 87 -15.09 -6.84 14.00
N VAL A 88 -15.71 -7.55 14.94
CA VAL A 88 -17.10 -8.06 14.87
C VAL A 88 -17.89 -7.61 16.10
N ASP A 89 -18.75 -6.60 15.92
CA ASP A 89 -19.51 -6.02 17.02
C ASP A 89 -20.94 -6.60 17.15
N HIS A 90 -21.55 -7.06 16.05
CA HIS A 90 -22.96 -7.46 16.02
C HIS A 90 -23.22 -8.69 16.90
N LEU A 91 -24.01 -8.51 17.96
CA LEU A 91 -24.20 -9.52 19.01
C LEU A 91 -25.00 -10.73 18.51
N GLU A 92 -26.09 -10.48 17.78
CA GLU A 92 -26.93 -11.54 17.23
C GLU A 92 -26.19 -12.37 16.17
N LEU A 93 -25.30 -11.74 15.39
CA LEU A 93 -24.45 -12.46 14.43
C LEU A 93 -23.52 -13.43 15.16
N LYS A 94 -22.91 -12.96 16.26
CA LYS A 94 -22.05 -13.78 17.08
C LYS A 94 -22.81 -14.95 17.72
N GLU A 95 -24.03 -14.70 18.22
CA GLU A 95 -24.88 -15.75 18.80
C GLU A 95 -25.32 -16.78 17.76
N GLN A 96 -25.79 -16.33 16.58
CA GLN A 96 -26.25 -17.20 15.50
C GLN A 96 -25.15 -18.16 15.03
N HIS A 97 -23.91 -17.69 14.95
CA HIS A 97 -22.78 -18.47 14.44
C HIS A 97 -21.81 -18.94 15.52
N ALA A 98 -22.26 -19.02 16.78
CA ALA A 98 -21.49 -19.53 17.91
C ALA A 98 -20.10 -18.88 18.10
N MET A 99 -19.97 -17.60 17.77
CA MET A 99 -18.79 -16.79 18.07
C MET A 99 -18.82 -16.30 19.52
N GLU A 100 -17.64 -16.03 20.09
CA GLU A 100 -17.53 -15.55 21.47
C GLU A 100 -18.15 -14.15 21.64
N ARG A 101 -19.30 -14.07 22.34
CA ARG A 101 -20.09 -12.84 22.50
C ARG A 101 -19.29 -11.65 23.05
N GLY A 102 -18.43 -11.89 24.05
CA GLY A 102 -17.64 -10.86 24.72
C GLY A 102 -16.43 -10.36 23.93
N ARG A 103 -16.03 -11.08 22.88
CA ARG A 103 -14.85 -10.75 22.09
C ARG A 103 -15.19 -9.78 20.96
N LYS A 104 -14.28 -8.84 20.72
CA LYS A 104 -14.41 -7.81 19.68
C LYS A 104 -13.64 -8.14 18.40
N PHE A 105 -12.50 -8.81 18.53
CA PHE A 105 -11.61 -9.07 17.41
C PHE A 105 -11.44 -10.56 17.17
N PHE A 106 -11.39 -10.93 15.90
CA PHE A 106 -11.31 -12.28 15.39
C PHE A 106 -10.22 -12.32 14.32
N SER A 107 -9.60 -13.48 14.12
CA SER A 107 -8.65 -13.66 13.02
C SER A 107 -9.37 -14.06 11.74
N PHE A 108 -8.68 -13.89 10.60
CA PHE A 108 -9.18 -14.37 9.32
C PHE A 108 -9.40 -15.88 9.35
N ASP A 109 -8.41 -16.64 9.84
CA ASP A 109 -8.47 -18.10 9.91
C ASP A 109 -9.60 -18.60 10.81
N GLU A 110 -9.87 -17.90 11.92
CA GLU A 110 -10.96 -18.26 12.81
C GLU A 110 -12.33 -18.05 12.15
N LEU A 111 -12.53 -16.92 11.48
CA LEU A 111 -13.77 -16.63 10.77
C LEU A 111 -13.95 -17.56 9.57
N LEU A 112 -12.87 -17.84 8.83
CA LEU A 112 -12.87 -18.78 7.71
C LEU A 112 -13.19 -20.21 8.17
N GLY A 113 -12.67 -20.61 9.33
CA GLY A 113 -12.97 -21.90 9.96
C GLY A 113 -14.41 -22.02 10.48
N ASN A 114 -15.15 -20.92 10.59
CA ASN A 114 -16.55 -20.91 10.98
C ASN A 114 -17.46 -21.16 9.76
N ALA A 115 -17.64 -22.43 9.40
CA ALA A 115 -18.43 -22.83 8.23
C ALA A 115 -19.88 -22.31 8.26
N SER A 116 -20.50 -22.23 9.44
CA SER A 116 -21.86 -21.68 9.58
C SER A 116 -21.91 -20.21 9.15
N PHE A 117 -20.98 -19.39 9.62
CA PHE A 117 -20.88 -17.99 9.23
C PHE A 117 -20.54 -17.81 7.75
N VAL A 118 -19.50 -18.52 7.26
CA VAL A 118 -19.04 -18.40 5.87
C VAL A 118 -20.14 -18.78 4.88
N THR A 119 -20.87 -19.88 5.14
CA THR A 119 -21.96 -20.32 4.26
C THR A 119 -23.07 -19.28 4.20
N TYR A 120 -23.48 -18.76 5.36
CA TYR A 120 -24.51 -17.72 5.44
C TYR A 120 -24.12 -16.45 4.69
N ALA A 121 -22.90 -15.94 4.90
CA ALA A 121 -22.43 -14.73 4.21
C ALA A 121 -22.31 -14.92 2.69
N GLU A 122 -21.86 -16.09 2.24
CA GLU A 122 -21.79 -16.43 0.81
C GLU A 122 -23.16 -16.52 0.15
N GLU A 123 -24.14 -17.17 0.81
CA GLU A 123 -25.52 -17.24 0.32
C GLU A 123 -26.13 -15.84 0.17
N LEU A 124 -25.91 -14.94 1.14
CA LEU A 124 -26.33 -13.54 1.04
C LEU A 124 -25.67 -12.83 -0.15
N ARG A 125 -24.35 -12.97 -0.31
CA ARG A 125 -23.60 -12.35 -1.40
C ARG A 125 -24.07 -12.83 -2.78
N GLN A 126 -24.42 -14.11 -2.89
CA GLN A 126 -24.85 -14.74 -4.14
C GLN A 126 -26.36 -14.57 -4.42
N SER A 127 -27.13 -14.10 -3.43
CA SER A 127 -28.59 -13.95 -3.55
C SER A 127 -29.01 -12.88 -4.57
N GLY A 128 -28.15 -11.89 -4.85
CA GLY A 128 -28.48 -10.73 -5.66
C GLY A 128 -29.52 -9.78 -5.03
N ARG A 129 -29.91 -10.03 -3.77
CA ARG A 129 -30.76 -9.13 -2.99
C ARG A 129 -29.99 -7.87 -2.58
N GLU A 130 -30.74 -6.80 -2.32
CA GLU A 130 -30.22 -5.56 -1.74
C GLU A 130 -30.99 -5.15 -0.48
N ASP A 131 -32.14 -5.80 -0.22
CA ASP A 131 -33.03 -5.55 0.92
C ASP A 131 -32.59 -6.35 2.15
N PHE A 132 -31.38 -6.08 2.62
CA PHE A 132 -30.79 -6.77 3.77
C PHE A 132 -31.24 -6.16 5.11
N ASP A 133 -31.60 -7.02 6.05
CA ASP A 133 -31.78 -6.63 7.45
C ASP A 133 -30.43 -6.33 8.14
N ASP A 134 -30.48 -5.93 9.41
CA ASP A 134 -29.27 -5.51 10.14
C ASP A 134 -28.31 -6.68 10.40
N LEU A 135 -28.82 -7.89 10.59
CA LEU A 135 -28.03 -9.10 10.78
C LEU A 135 -27.34 -9.52 9.48
N GLU A 136 -28.07 -9.52 8.36
CA GLU A 136 -27.58 -9.80 7.02
C GLU A 136 -26.48 -8.80 6.62
N LYS A 137 -26.70 -7.50 6.88
CA LYS A 137 -25.68 -6.46 6.66
C LYS A 137 -24.43 -6.69 7.50
N ALA A 138 -24.59 -7.02 8.78
CA ALA A 138 -23.45 -7.31 9.66
C ALA A 138 -22.64 -8.52 9.20
N ALA A 139 -23.30 -9.55 8.64
CA ALA A 139 -22.64 -10.71 8.07
C ALA A 139 -21.82 -10.34 6.83
N LEU A 140 -22.42 -9.59 5.89
CA LEU A 140 -21.75 -9.10 4.68
C LEU A 140 -20.58 -8.17 5.01
N GLU A 141 -20.73 -7.26 5.98
CA GLU A 141 -19.66 -6.38 6.43
C GLU A 141 -18.50 -7.19 7.03
N THR A 142 -18.79 -8.17 7.88
CA THR A 142 -17.76 -9.05 8.48
C THR A 142 -17.03 -9.86 7.42
N TYR A 143 -17.76 -10.41 6.46
CA TYR A 143 -17.19 -11.14 5.33
C TYR A 143 -16.32 -10.23 4.45
N ASN A 144 -16.78 -9.00 4.15
CA ASN A 144 -15.99 -8.04 3.39
C ASN A 144 -14.67 -7.73 4.11
N LYS A 145 -14.66 -7.53 5.43
CA LYS A 145 -13.41 -7.36 6.19
C LYS A 145 -12.45 -8.53 6.01
N MET A 146 -12.94 -9.77 5.97
CA MET A 146 -12.11 -10.95 5.67
C MET A 146 -11.50 -10.87 4.27
N VAL A 147 -12.29 -10.50 3.27
CA VAL A 147 -11.80 -10.31 1.89
C VAL A 147 -10.70 -9.26 1.85
N ARG A 148 -10.86 -8.14 2.58
CA ARG A 148 -9.84 -7.08 2.64
C ARG A 148 -8.53 -7.57 3.24
N VAL A 149 -8.60 -8.39 4.30
CA VAL A 149 -7.41 -9.04 4.88
C VAL A 149 -6.79 -10.03 3.89
N ASP A 150 -7.57 -10.90 3.22
CA ASP A 150 -7.03 -11.84 2.23
C ASP A 150 -6.36 -11.12 1.05
N MET A 151 -6.97 -10.06 0.53
CA MET A 151 -6.40 -9.28 -0.57
C MET A 151 -5.08 -8.58 -0.18
N ALA A 152 -5.03 -7.94 0.99
CA ALA A 152 -3.81 -7.29 1.47
C ALA A 152 -2.68 -8.32 1.73
N THR A 153 -2.99 -9.44 2.39
CA THR A 153 -2.01 -10.49 2.69
C THR A 153 -1.49 -11.23 1.46
N ARG A 154 -2.26 -11.23 0.36
CA ARG A 154 -1.85 -11.77 -0.95
C ARG A 154 -1.29 -10.70 -1.88
N LYS A 155 -1.06 -9.48 -1.39
CA LYS A 155 -0.57 -8.33 -2.15
C LYS A 155 -1.43 -7.99 -3.38
N LEU A 156 -2.72 -8.34 -3.35
CA LEU A 156 -3.71 -8.02 -4.39
C LEU A 156 -4.28 -6.61 -4.23
N THR A 157 -4.05 -5.99 -3.07
CA THR A 157 -4.28 -4.57 -2.84
C THR A 157 -3.17 -4.00 -1.95
N PRO A 158 -2.82 -2.71 -2.11
CA PRO A 158 -3.34 -1.80 -3.13
C PRO A 158 -2.68 -2.05 -4.50
N ALA A 159 -3.23 -1.44 -5.56
CA ALA A 159 -2.56 -1.44 -6.85
C ALA A 159 -1.45 -0.38 -6.87
N LEU A 160 -0.24 -0.78 -7.24
CA LEU A 160 1.00 -0.03 -7.09
C LEU A 160 1.64 0.38 -8.43
N VAL A 161 1.31 -0.33 -9.50
CA VAL A 161 1.94 -0.17 -10.81
C VAL A 161 0.93 0.36 -11.81
N PRO A 162 1.13 1.54 -12.40
CA PRO A 162 0.33 2.03 -13.51
C PRO A 162 0.33 1.06 -14.68
N SER A 163 -0.75 1.06 -15.44
CA SER A 163 -0.84 0.22 -16.63
C SER A 163 0.27 0.57 -17.63
N VAL A 164 0.93 -0.47 -18.13
CA VAL A 164 2.08 -0.35 -19.05
C VAL A 164 1.68 0.12 -20.45
N ASN A 165 0.42 -0.10 -20.85
CA ASN A 165 -0.02 0.08 -22.24
C ASN A 165 -1.12 1.12 -22.41
N ASP A 166 -1.86 1.45 -21.36
CA ASP A 166 -3.05 2.30 -21.41
C ASP A 166 -3.16 3.11 -20.12
N ALA A 167 -3.09 4.44 -20.20
CA ALA A 167 -3.11 5.33 -19.06
C ALA A 167 -4.46 5.33 -18.30
N ASP A 168 -5.55 4.92 -18.96
CA ASP A 168 -6.89 4.85 -18.37
C ASP A 168 -7.21 3.46 -17.78
N ALA A 169 -6.34 2.46 -18.01
CA ALA A 169 -6.53 1.13 -17.47
C ALA A 169 -6.22 1.05 -15.97
N PRO A 170 -6.88 0.13 -15.22
CA PRO A 170 -6.59 -0.08 -13.82
C PRO A 170 -5.11 -0.40 -13.57
N TRP A 171 -4.57 0.15 -12.48
CA TRP A 171 -3.24 -0.18 -12.01
C TRP A 171 -3.20 -1.63 -11.55
N MET A 172 -2.00 -2.21 -11.54
CA MET A 172 -1.73 -3.57 -11.12
C MET A 172 -1.18 -3.61 -9.70
N SER A 173 -1.60 -4.60 -8.95
CA SER A 173 -1.04 -4.95 -7.64
C SER A 173 0.22 -5.82 -7.77
N MET A 174 1.00 -5.90 -6.71
CA MET A 174 2.22 -6.74 -6.71
C MET A 174 1.89 -8.22 -6.84
N GLY A 175 0.80 -8.69 -6.23
CA GLY A 175 0.37 -10.09 -6.36
C GLY A 175 -0.04 -10.44 -7.80
N GLU A 176 -0.66 -9.52 -8.53
CA GLU A 176 -0.96 -9.71 -9.95
C GLU A 176 0.32 -9.76 -10.80
N LEU A 177 1.27 -8.86 -10.57
CA LEU A 177 2.55 -8.86 -11.26
C LEU A 177 3.35 -10.14 -10.99
N GLU A 178 3.42 -10.58 -9.73
CA GLU A 178 4.05 -11.83 -9.32
C GLU A 178 3.40 -13.05 -9.99
N SER A 179 2.11 -12.99 -10.34
CA SER A 179 1.44 -14.05 -11.11
C SER A 179 1.81 -14.06 -12.61
N MET A 180 2.40 -12.96 -13.10
CA MET A 180 2.74 -12.72 -14.51
C MET A 180 4.24 -12.87 -14.81
N GLN A 181 4.99 -13.63 -13.99
CA GLN A 181 6.47 -13.80 -14.06
C GLN A 181 7.08 -14.08 -15.46
N GLY A 182 6.30 -14.53 -16.44
CA GLY A 182 6.76 -14.72 -17.82
C GLY A 182 6.83 -13.45 -18.69
N ALA A 183 6.28 -12.33 -18.25
CA ALA A 183 6.27 -11.09 -19.02
C ALA A 183 7.57 -10.28 -18.81
N PRO A 184 8.27 -9.84 -19.88
CA PRO A 184 9.57 -9.15 -19.74
C PRO A 184 9.56 -7.89 -18.87
N PHE A 185 8.43 -7.17 -18.79
CA PHE A 185 8.32 -5.95 -17.99
C PHE A 185 8.16 -6.22 -16.48
N VAL A 186 7.71 -7.41 -16.08
CA VAL A 186 7.42 -7.76 -14.67
C VAL A 186 8.70 -7.86 -13.86
N GLN A 187 9.76 -8.45 -14.42
CA GLN A 187 10.99 -8.71 -13.67
C GLN A 187 11.61 -7.41 -13.13
N GLY A 188 11.64 -6.35 -13.93
CA GLY A 188 12.19 -5.06 -13.52
C GLY A 188 11.41 -4.43 -12.37
N LEU A 189 10.08 -4.49 -12.44
CA LEU A 189 9.18 -3.93 -11.42
C LEU A 189 9.26 -4.71 -10.11
N VAL A 190 9.21 -6.04 -10.16
CA VAL A 190 9.33 -6.89 -8.97
C VAL A 190 10.68 -6.68 -8.29
N SER A 191 11.78 -6.67 -9.08
CA SER A 191 13.13 -6.45 -8.54
C SER A 191 13.30 -5.06 -7.91
N ALA A 192 12.60 -4.05 -8.42
CA ALA A 192 12.62 -2.70 -7.84
C ALA A 192 11.75 -2.57 -6.58
N TRP A 193 10.69 -3.38 -6.44
CA TRP A 193 9.82 -3.38 -5.27
C TRP A 193 10.41 -4.12 -4.06
N GLU A 194 11.17 -5.19 -4.31
CA GLU A 194 11.76 -6.02 -3.23
C GLU A 194 12.54 -5.19 -2.18
N PRO A 195 13.43 -4.25 -2.55
CA PRO A 195 14.09 -3.38 -1.58
C PRO A 195 13.13 -2.49 -0.78
N VAL A 196 12.05 -2.00 -1.40
CA VAL A 196 11.03 -1.18 -0.71
C VAL A 196 10.36 -2.00 0.39
N GLN A 197 9.95 -3.22 0.06
CA GLN A 197 9.34 -4.13 1.01
C GLN A 197 10.32 -4.49 2.15
N ALA A 198 11.58 -4.78 1.83
CA ALA A 198 12.59 -5.10 2.84
C ALA A 198 12.91 -3.93 3.79
N ALA A 199 12.98 -2.70 3.26
CA ALA A 199 13.27 -1.51 4.03
C ALA A 199 12.07 -1.02 4.86
N ALA A 200 10.83 -1.37 4.47
CA ALA A 200 9.62 -0.78 5.04
C ALA A 200 9.55 -0.85 6.58
N LEU A 201 9.72 -2.04 7.15
CA LEU A 201 9.52 -2.27 8.58
C LEU A 201 10.79 -2.09 9.43
N ARG A 202 11.97 -2.27 8.82
CA ARG A 202 13.23 -2.42 9.55
C ARG A 202 14.40 -1.62 8.97
N GLY A 203 14.21 -0.96 7.84
CA GLY A 203 15.24 -0.14 7.20
C GLY A 203 15.43 1.20 7.91
N THR A 204 16.65 1.69 7.85
CA THR A 204 17.00 3.08 8.15
C THR A 204 16.36 4.04 7.15
N ASP A 205 16.27 5.32 7.50
CA ASP A 205 15.74 6.35 6.58
C ASP A 205 16.52 6.40 5.26
N GLU A 206 17.84 6.16 5.30
CA GLU A 206 18.70 6.10 4.11
C GLU A 206 18.37 4.88 3.22
N GLU A 207 18.17 3.71 3.82
CA GLU A 207 17.77 2.50 3.08
C GLU A 207 16.37 2.65 2.45
N LYS A 208 15.42 3.25 3.18
CA LYS A 208 14.09 3.56 2.68
C LYS A 208 14.15 4.53 1.50
N ALA A 209 14.93 5.61 1.63
CA ALA A 209 15.13 6.59 0.57
C ALA A 209 15.74 5.97 -0.69
N ALA A 210 16.78 5.15 -0.52
CA ALA A 210 17.45 4.48 -1.63
C ALA A 210 16.51 3.48 -2.35
N ALA A 211 15.75 2.69 -1.58
CA ALA A 211 14.78 1.76 -2.13
C ALA A 211 13.68 2.48 -2.92
N LEU A 212 13.17 3.59 -2.38
CA LEU A 212 12.15 4.42 -3.03
C LEU A 212 12.66 5.06 -4.32
N GLY A 213 13.88 5.59 -4.34
CA GLY A 213 14.48 6.11 -5.58
C GLY A 213 14.62 5.03 -6.66
N GLY A 214 14.95 3.80 -6.28
CA GLY A 214 14.97 2.65 -7.19
C GLY A 214 13.58 2.27 -7.74
N TRP A 215 12.57 2.29 -6.87
CA TRP A 215 11.18 2.07 -7.25
C TRP A 215 10.68 3.13 -8.21
N GLU A 216 10.84 4.41 -7.86
CA GLU A 216 10.43 5.55 -8.69
C GLU A 216 11.06 5.49 -10.08
N ALA A 217 12.37 5.19 -10.16
CA ALA A 217 13.05 5.05 -11.44
C ALA A 217 12.48 3.93 -12.31
N ALA A 218 11.94 2.87 -11.70
CA ALA A 218 11.33 1.76 -12.42
C ALA A 218 9.92 2.08 -12.95
N VAL A 219 9.15 2.90 -12.23
CA VAL A 219 7.75 3.21 -12.57
C VAL A 219 7.56 4.55 -13.28
N SER A 220 8.50 5.49 -13.19
CA SER A 220 8.38 6.85 -13.76
C SER A 220 8.26 6.87 -15.29
N GLY A 221 8.70 5.82 -15.96
CA GLY A 221 8.59 5.66 -17.41
C GLY A 221 7.25 5.07 -17.88
N LEU A 222 6.39 4.63 -16.96
CA LEU A 222 5.13 3.97 -17.30
C LEU A 222 4.02 4.99 -17.59
N PRO A 223 3.16 4.74 -18.58
CA PRO A 223 1.97 5.56 -18.81
C PRO A 223 1.10 5.64 -17.56
N GLY A 224 0.63 6.84 -17.22
CA GLY A 224 -0.27 7.02 -16.07
C GLY A 224 0.41 7.06 -14.69
N PHE A 225 1.75 6.98 -14.61
CA PHE A 225 2.44 7.33 -13.37
C PHE A 225 2.36 8.84 -13.13
N ALA A 226 1.63 9.24 -12.09
CA ALA A 226 1.63 10.62 -11.60
C ALA A 226 2.21 10.60 -10.18
N LEU A 227 3.29 11.37 -9.98
CA LEU A 227 3.71 11.72 -8.63
C LEU A 227 2.55 12.50 -7.99
N SER A 228 2.28 12.25 -6.70
CA SER A 228 1.42 13.17 -5.96
C SER A 228 2.10 14.54 -5.95
N ASP A 229 1.54 15.50 -6.68
CA ASP A 229 1.95 16.91 -6.64
C ASP A 229 1.87 17.50 -5.22
#